data_AF-A0A1Y1YYA8-F1
#
_entry.id   AF-A0A1Y1YYA8-F1
#
_cell.length_a   1.000
_cell.length_b   1.000
_cell.length_c   1.000
_cell.angle_alpha   90.00
_cell.angle_beta   90.00
_cell.angle_gamma   90.00
#
_symmetry.space_group_name_H-M   'P 1'
#
loop_
_entity.id
_entity.type
_entity.pdbx_description
1 polymer ?
#
loop_
_entity_poly.entity_id
_entity_poly.type
_entity_poly.pdbx_seq_one_letter_code
_entity_poly.pdbx_strand_id
1 'polypeptide(L)' 'RNYVCSFDMCGRKFKRYEHLKRHVRTHTGERPYICPVEGCAKGFSRSDNLHQHMRIH' A
#
# COMPACT_ATOMS: atom_id res chain seq x y z
N ARG A 1 0.16 0.21 -23.19
CA ARG A 1 1.20 -0.60 -22.50
C ARG A 1 0.73 -0.83 -21.06
N ASN A 2 0.73 -2.07 -20.57
CA ASN A 2 0.37 -2.39 -19.18
C ASN A 2 1.64 -2.68 -18.37
N TYR A 3 1.59 -2.43 -17.06
CA TYR A 3 2.62 -2.77 -16.08
C TYR A 3 2.26 -4.10 -15.43
N VAL A 4 3.18 -5.06 -15.40
CA VAL A 4 2.94 -6.42 -14.89
C VAL A 4 3.65 -6.59 -13.55
N CYS A 5 3.00 -7.25 -12.60
CA CYS A 5 3.62 -7.61 -11.33
C CYS A 5 4.74 -8.62 -11.54
N SER A 6 5.91 -8.37 -10.94
CA SER A 6 7.10 -9.22 -11.05
C SER A 6 7.14 -10.35 -10.02
N PHE A 7 6.20 -10.40 -9.08
CA PHE A 7 6.12 -11.49 -8.12
C PHE A 7 5.65 -12.77 -8.80
N ASP A 8 6.33 -13.87 -8.48
CA ASP A 8 6.03 -15.18 -9.03
C ASP A 8 4.57 -15.57 -8.75
N MET A 9 3.94 -16.20 -9.74
CA MET A 9 2.52 -16.59 -9.74
C MET A 9 1.49 -15.45 -9.60
N CYS A 10 1.87 -14.17 -9.47
CA CYS A 10 0.89 -13.08 -9.31
C CYS A 10 0.18 -12.72 -10.62
N GLY A 11 0.95 -12.55 -11.72
CA GLY A 11 0.43 -12.30 -13.07
C GLY A 11 -0.43 -11.04 -13.26
N ARG A 12 -0.66 -10.22 -12.21
CA ARG A 12 -1.55 -9.05 -12.25
C ARG A 12 -1.00 -7.96 -13.17
N LYS A 13 -1.91 -7.32 -13.90
CA LYS A 13 -1.60 -6.25 -14.86
C LYS A 13 -2.31 -4.97 -14.46
N PHE A 14 -1.61 -3.85 -14.61
CA PHE A 14 -2.09 -2.51 -14.25
C PHE A 14 -1.92 -1.55 -15.42
N LYS A 15 -2.91 -0.67 -15.62
CA LYS A 15 -2.83 0.37 -16.65
C LYS A 15 -1.84 1.48 -16.32
N ARG A 16 -1.53 1.66 -15.02
CA ARG A 16 -0.66 2.74 -14.51
C ARG A 16 0.40 2.19 -13.58
N TYR A 17 1.58 2.81 -13.60
CA TYR A 17 2.72 2.39 -12.78
C TYR A 17 2.43 2.58 -11.29
N GLU A 18 1.78 3.68 -10.88
CA GLU A 18 1.49 3.91 -9.46
C GLU A 18 0.59 2.80 -8.87
N HIS A 19 -0.29 2.22 -9.67
CA HIS A 19 -1.13 1.10 -9.24
C HIS A 19 -0.33 -0.18 -9.06
N LEU A 20 0.62 -0.47 -9.96
CA LEU A 20 1.55 -1.58 -9.79
C LEU A 20 2.40 -1.38 -8.54
N LYS A 21 3.01 -0.21 -8.37
CA LYS A 21 3.85 0.10 -7.20
C LYS A 21 3.09 -0.08 -5.89
N ARG A 22 1.85 0.41 -5.81
CA ARG A 22 0.98 0.18 -4.65
C ARG A 22 0.66 -1.30 -4.46
N HIS A 23 0.39 -2.04 -5.53
CA HIS A 23 0.10 -3.46 -5.46
C HIS A 23 1.30 -4.26 -4.95
N VAL A 24 2.54 -3.94 -5.33
CA VAL A 24 3.74 -4.64 -4.84
C VAL A 24 3.82 -4.66 -3.31
N ARG A 25 3.30 -3.63 -2.63
CA ARG A 25 3.22 -3.60 -1.16
C ARG A 25 2.36 -4.71 -0.56
N THR A 26 1.45 -5.32 -1.32
CA THR A 26 0.68 -6.48 -0.86
C THR A 26 1.52 -7.75 -0.80
N HIS A 27 2.64 -7.80 -1.52
CA HIS A 27 3.57 -8.91 -1.45
C HIS A 27 4.67 -8.68 -0.41
N THR A 28 5.21 -7.46 -0.34
CA THR A 28 6.29 -7.13 0.60
C THR A 28 5.81 -6.88 2.03
N GLY A 29 4.53 -6.59 2.22
CA GLY A 29 3.98 -6.16 3.51
C GLY A 29 4.37 -4.73 3.90
N GLU A 30 4.99 -3.96 3.00
CA GLU A 30 5.46 -2.60 3.28
C GLU A 30 4.29 -1.68 3.67
N ARG A 31 4.45 -1.00 4.80
CA ARG A 31 3.48 -0.07 5.38
C ARG A 31 4.14 1.28 5.62
N PRO A 32 4.42 2.07 4.57
CA PRO A 32 5.17 3.31 4.71
C PRO A 32 4.39 4.44 5.39
N TYR A 33 3.08 4.29 5.57
CA TYR A 33 2.24 5.30 6.22
C TYR A 33 1.97 4.88 7.65
N ILE A 34 2.74 5.41 8.59
CA ILE A 34 2.63 5.11 10.01
C ILE A 34 1.76 6.17 10.70
N CYS A 35 0.90 5.75 11.63
CA CYS A 35 0.13 6.66 12.46
C CYS A 35 1.08 7.53 13.30
N PRO A 36 0.96 8.87 13.25
CA PRO A 36 1.83 9.77 14.01
C PRO A 36 1.38 9.96 15.46
N VAL A 37 0.29 9.32 15.91
CA VAL A 37 -0.22 9.46 17.27
C VAL A 37 0.60 8.61 18.22
N GLU A 38 1.19 9.24 19.22
CA GLU A 38 1.95 8.56 20.27
C GLU A 38 1.11 7.48 20.96
N GLY A 39 1.68 6.28 21.09
CA GLY A 39 0.95 5.09 21.59
C GLY A 39 0.14 4.34 20.51
N CYS A 40 0.03 4.85 19.29
CA CYS A 40 -0.59 4.15 18.17
C CYS A 40 0.46 3.71 17.12
N ALA A 41 0.83 2.43 17.13
CA ALA A 41 1.81 1.88 16.20
C ALA A 41 1.21 1.34 14.88
N LYS A 42 0.01 1.79 14.48
CA LYS A 42 -0.65 1.26 13.28
C LYS A 42 -0.01 1.80 12.00
N GLY A 43 0.42 0.89 11.13
CA GLY A 43 0.94 1.19 9.79
C GLY A 43 0.01 0.76 8.65
N PHE A 44 0.04 1.50 7.55
CA PHE A 44 -0.81 1.30 6.37
C PHE A 44 0.01 1.26 5.08
N SER A 45 -0.45 0.48 4.10
CA SER A 45 0.18 0.39 2.77
C SER A 45 -0.22 1.55 1.84
N ARG A 46 -1.24 2.33 2.23
CA ARG A 46 -1.79 3.47 1.47
C ARG A 46 -2.08 4.66 2.38
N SER A 47 -1.93 5.87 1.85
CA SER A 47 -2.17 7.12 2.58
C SER A 47 -3.65 7.36 2.87
N ASP A 48 -4.55 7.02 1.95
CA ASP A 48 -6.00 7.15 2.16
C ASP A 48 -6.51 6.26 3.31
N ASN A 49 -5.92 5.08 3.48
CA ASN A 49 -6.21 4.23 4.63
C ASN A 49 -5.72 4.86 5.94
N LEU A 50 -4.53 5.48 5.96
CA LEU A 50 -4.06 6.24 7.12
C LEU A 50 -5.00 7.42 7.40
N HIS A 51 -5.36 8.22 6.40
CA HIS A 51 -6.28 9.35 6.58
C HIS A 51 -7.64 8.91 7.13
N GLN A 52 -8.17 7.77 6.68
CA GLN A 52 -9.38 7.18 7.23
C GLN A 52 -9.19 6.74 8.68
N HIS A 53 -8.07 6.09 8.99
CA HIS A 53 -7.74 5.68 10.36
C HIS A 53 -7.62 6.87 11.31
N MET A 54 -7.08 8.00 10.86
CA MET A 54 -6.97 9.20 11.70
C MET A 54 -8.33 9.73 12.18
N ARG A 55 -9.46 9.32 11.59
CA ARG A 55 -10.80 9.73 12.03
C ARG A 55 -11.29 9.04 13.30
N ILE A 56 -10.58 8.01 13.77
CA ILE A 56 -10.92 7.29 15.01
C ILE A 56 -9.98 7.64 16.18
N HIS A 57 -9.02 8.52 15.94
CA HIS A 57 -8.31 9.23 16.99
C HIS A 57 -9.13 10.48 17.35
#